data_AF-S4NIM2-F1
#
_entry.id   AF-S4NIM2-F1
#
_cell.length_a   1.000
_cell.length_b   1.000
_cell.length_c   1.000
_cell.angle_alpha   90.00
_cell.angle_beta   90.00
_cell.angle_gamma   90.00
#
_symmetry.space_group_name_H-M   'P 1'
#
loop_
_entity.id
_entity.type
_entity.pdbx_description
1 polymer ?
#
loop_
_entity_poly.entity_id
_entity_poly.type
_entity_poly.pdbx_seq_one_letter_code
_entity_poly.pdbx_strand_id
1 'polypeptide(L)'
;MLHHSYDLLDHTNNLLSAPMFLSVIRGLLKHTLQTVRRKAMELLNTKIQFSPEMFADVDKTLLFSLLPVLLDIVKTIEVQNGNLDEHAALELELNQQTSLLSLKLLTRMLASENPGQFTAVLETVTNYTCNPNIPGNVMASIVLCLAELCGNLKAHALSSLRKFMPALIKVLKKQRKAETPELVLLSTVTAISKIVESLPLFLSPYLQKILYEYALLLSKWQASDQECSKVSAIVSKLINIKKKIASSIPPRVLIPVANETHQLIIEKGNLDAIGPVMSVLADSFANITTADFTALQHDLTSFFLSALQLRSAGSEKILDMNVIDKAEEEVVNALVSLVLKLSETSFRPFYFRIYDWAIRSNVEGHKDRAITFYRLSSAVADRLKGLFVLFAGHFVKNAAELLDSCNNSKTEQLFFNSEEKCITLINYILKTLNIVFLYDSQSFL
;
A
#
# COMPACT_ATOMS: atom_id res chain seq x y z
N MET A 1 -0.07 -9.28 49.17
CA MET A 1 0.32 -10.70 49.13
C MET A 1 0.67 -11.15 47.72
N LEU A 2 -0.28 -11.22 46.76
CA LEU A 2 0.01 -11.62 45.37
C LEU A 2 1.07 -10.75 44.66
N HIS A 3 1.06 -9.44 44.86
CA HIS A 3 2.04 -8.53 44.22
C HIS A 3 3.48 -8.85 44.64
N HIS A 4 3.72 -9.05 45.94
CA HIS A 4 5.05 -9.43 46.45
C HIS A 4 5.47 -10.83 46.00
N SER A 5 4.53 -11.75 45.78
CA SER A 5 4.83 -13.06 45.19
C SER A 5 5.23 -12.96 43.72
N TYR A 6 4.62 -12.05 42.96
CA TYR A 6 5.05 -11.75 41.58
C TYR A 6 6.42 -11.08 41.54
N ASP A 7 6.69 -10.13 42.43
CA ASP A 7 7.99 -9.45 42.53
C ASP A 7 9.10 -10.46 42.90
N LEU A 8 8.84 -11.36 43.85
CA LEU A 8 9.77 -12.45 44.21
C LEU A 8 10.01 -13.40 43.04
N LEU A 9 8.97 -13.73 42.27
CA LEU A 9 9.09 -14.58 41.10
C LEU A 9 9.92 -13.90 40.02
N ASP A 10 9.72 -12.61 39.77
CA ASP A 10 10.51 -11.83 38.82
C ASP A 10 11.97 -11.68 39.26
N HIS A 11 12.23 -11.43 40.55
CA HIS A 11 13.59 -11.41 41.09
C HIS A 11 14.29 -12.77 41.01
N THR A 12 13.58 -13.85 41.33
CA THR A 12 14.11 -15.23 41.20
C THR A 12 14.37 -15.58 39.74
N ASN A 13 13.49 -15.14 38.84
CA ASN A 13 13.63 -15.34 37.40
C ASN A 13 14.78 -14.53 36.80
N ASN A 14 15.09 -13.36 37.37
CA ASN A 14 16.26 -12.56 37.01
C ASN A 14 17.59 -13.19 37.48
N LEU A 15 17.56 -14.08 38.46
CA LEU A 15 18.73 -14.80 38.97
C LEU A 15 19.04 -16.09 38.21
N LEU A 16 18.10 -16.60 37.40
CA LEU A 16 18.30 -17.81 36.62
C LEU A 16 19.29 -17.57 35.48
N SER A 17 20.22 -18.50 35.29
CA SER A 17 21.03 -18.53 34.07
C SER A 17 20.14 -18.83 32.87
N ALA A 18 20.52 -18.31 31.70
CA ALA A 18 19.75 -18.45 30.47
C ALA A 18 19.37 -19.91 30.11
N PRO A 19 20.24 -20.93 30.22
CA PRO A 19 19.86 -22.31 29.95
C PRO A 19 18.89 -22.89 30.99
N MET A 20 19.04 -22.54 32.27
CA MET A 20 18.12 -22.97 33.32
C MET A 20 16.74 -22.35 33.14
N PHE A 21 16.70 -21.07 32.79
CA PHE A 21 15.47 -20.35 32.47
C PHE A 21 14.71 -21.06 31.34
N LEU A 22 15.36 -21.35 30.21
CA LEU A 22 14.72 -22.02 29.08
C LEU A 22 14.20 -23.42 29.41
N SER A 23 14.93 -24.18 30.24
CA SER A 23 14.49 -25.50 30.71
C SER A 23 13.23 -25.41 31.58
N VAL A 24 13.20 -24.46 32.51
CA VAL A 24 12.02 -24.19 33.36
C VAL A 24 10.82 -23.78 32.51
N ILE A 25 11.01 -22.86 31.56
CA ILE A 25 9.95 -22.45 30.63
C ILE A 25 9.44 -23.65 29.83
N ARG A 26 10.33 -24.49 29.29
CA ARG A 26 9.92 -25.70 28.54
C ARG A 26 9.05 -26.65 29.38
N GLY A 27 9.37 -26.81 30.66
CA GLY A 27 8.56 -27.59 31.60
C GLY A 27 7.19 -26.95 31.87
N LEU A 28 7.17 -25.64 32.14
CA LEU A 28 5.94 -24.89 32.41
C LEU A 28 4.99 -24.82 31.21
N LEU A 29 5.51 -24.83 29.99
CA LEU A 29 4.69 -24.87 28.77
C LEU A 29 3.89 -26.16 28.62
N LYS A 30 4.31 -27.27 29.25
CA LYS A 30 3.59 -28.55 29.26
C LYS A 30 2.59 -28.68 30.40
N HIS A 31 2.50 -27.69 31.29
CA HIS A 31 1.65 -27.74 32.47
C HIS A 31 0.16 -27.83 32.10
N THR A 32 -0.69 -28.44 32.92
CA THR A 32 -2.14 -28.61 32.60
C THR A 32 -2.91 -27.29 32.56
N LEU A 33 -2.56 -26.35 33.44
CA LEU A 33 -3.20 -25.03 33.56
C LEU A 33 -2.80 -24.06 32.44
N GLN A 34 -3.80 -23.52 31.73
CA GLN A 34 -3.59 -22.58 30.62
C GLN A 34 -2.99 -21.23 31.07
N THR A 35 -3.39 -20.74 32.25
CA THR A 35 -2.86 -19.51 32.86
C THR A 35 -1.36 -19.59 33.15
N VAL A 36 -0.88 -20.75 33.61
CA VAL A 36 0.55 -21.00 33.86
C VAL A 36 1.34 -21.00 32.55
N ARG A 37 0.82 -21.64 31.50
CA ARG A 37 1.43 -21.59 30.15
C ARG A 37 1.52 -20.15 29.65
N ARG A 38 0.42 -19.39 29.76
CA ARG A 38 0.38 -17.98 29.33
C ARG A 38 1.43 -17.15 30.06
N LYS A 39 1.48 -17.25 31.40
CA LYS A 39 2.45 -16.48 32.19
C LYS A 39 3.90 -16.87 31.88
N ALA A 40 4.18 -18.16 31.68
CA ALA A 40 5.50 -18.62 31.25
C ALA A 40 5.89 -18.02 29.88
N MET A 41 4.95 -17.98 28.92
CA MET A 41 5.20 -17.35 27.62
C MET A 41 5.36 -15.83 27.70
N GLU A 42 4.58 -15.14 28.54
CA GLU A 42 4.76 -13.70 28.81
C GLU A 42 6.15 -13.41 29.37
N LEU A 43 6.62 -14.19 30.34
CA LEU A 43 7.97 -14.06 30.91
C LEU A 43 9.04 -14.30 29.86
N LEU A 44 8.88 -15.32 29.02
CA LEU A 44 9.77 -15.59 27.88
C LEU A 44 9.79 -14.40 26.91
N ASN A 45 8.62 -13.86 26.56
CA ASN A 45 8.49 -12.74 25.63
C ASN A 45 9.17 -11.47 26.15
N THR A 46 8.96 -11.14 27.43
CA THR A 46 9.60 -10.00 28.10
C THR A 46 11.12 -10.16 28.12
N LYS A 47 11.62 -11.35 28.50
CA LYS A 47 13.07 -11.62 28.52
C LYS A 47 13.71 -11.54 27.14
N ILE A 48 13.05 -12.05 26.11
CA ILE A 48 13.55 -11.95 24.73
C ILE A 48 13.57 -10.49 24.25
N GLN A 49 12.56 -9.68 24.59
CA GLN A 49 12.46 -8.29 24.13
C GLN A 49 13.43 -7.34 24.84
N PHE A 50 13.55 -7.46 26.17
CA PHE A 50 14.30 -6.49 26.98
C PHE A 50 15.73 -6.93 27.33
N SER A 51 16.04 -8.23 27.26
CA SER A 51 17.37 -8.77 27.57
C SER A 51 17.85 -9.79 26.51
N PRO A 52 17.99 -9.39 25.23
CA PRO A 52 18.40 -10.31 24.17
C PRO A 52 19.84 -10.83 24.35
N GLU A 53 20.71 -10.04 25.00
CA GLU A 53 22.11 -10.40 25.28
C GLU A 53 22.24 -11.65 26.14
N MET A 54 21.27 -11.90 27.02
CA MET A 54 21.21 -13.09 27.88
C MET A 54 21.20 -14.40 27.08
N PHE A 55 20.74 -14.36 25.83
CA PHE A 55 20.57 -15.52 24.97
C PHE A 55 21.66 -15.64 23.90
N ALA A 56 22.66 -14.74 23.88
CA ALA A 56 23.71 -14.74 22.87
C ALA A 56 24.61 -15.99 22.96
N ASP A 57 24.97 -16.39 24.17
CA ASP A 57 25.88 -17.52 24.45
C ASP A 57 25.14 -18.85 24.70
N VAL A 58 23.83 -18.88 24.47
CA VAL A 58 23.01 -20.07 24.74
C VAL A 58 22.99 -21.02 23.56
N ASP A 59 23.09 -22.32 23.84
CA ASP A 59 22.90 -23.37 22.85
C ASP A 59 21.57 -23.20 22.11
N LYS A 60 21.66 -22.91 20.80
CA LYS A 60 20.51 -22.70 19.91
C LYS A 60 19.56 -23.91 19.90
N THR A 61 20.07 -25.11 20.18
CA THR A 61 19.28 -26.34 20.31
C THR A 61 18.24 -26.28 21.44
N LEU A 62 18.56 -25.62 22.57
CA LEU A 62 17.61 -25.41 23.66
C LEU A 62 16.47 -24.48 23.24
N LEU A 63 16.78 -23.41 22.51
CA LEU A 63 15.79 -22.50 21.96
C LEU A 63 14.90 -23.20 20.91
N PHE A 64 15.48 -24.01 20.03
CA PHE A 64 14.71 -24.82 19.06
C PHE A 64 13.81 -25.84 19.74
N SER A 65 14.19 -26.36 20.91
CA SER A 65 13.37 -27.32 21.67
C SER A 65 12.04 -26.75 22.18
N LEU A 66 11.90 -25.41 22.17
CA LEU A 66 10.65 -24.71 22.49
C LEU A 66 9.69 -24.65 21.30
N LEU A 67 10.18 -24.71 20.05
CA LEU A 67 9.34 -24.59 18.86
C LEU A 67 8.24 -25.67 18.78
N PRO A 68 8.52 -26.97 19.02
CA PRO A 68 7.47 -27.99 18.98
C PRO A 68 6.39 -27.76 20.04
N VAL A 69 6.79 -27.37 21.25
CA VAL A 69 5.86 -27.15 22.36
C VAL A 69 4.95 -25.96 22.09
N LEU A 70 5.50 -24.87 21.55
CA LEU A 70 4.72 -23.70 21.14
C LEU A 70 3.78 -24.04 19.97
N LEU A 71 4.26 -24.83 18.99
CA LEU A 71 3.42 -25.30 17.88
C LEU A 71 2.27 -26.18 18.35
N ASP A 72 2.47 -27.04 19.33
CA ASP A 72 1.40 -27.87 19.87
C ASP A 72 0.31 -27.03 20.54
N ILE A 73 0.69 -25.93 21.22
CA ILE A 73 -0.26 -24.94 21.74
C ILE A 73 -1.00 -24.25 20.60
N VAL A 74 -0.34 -23.89 19.50
CA VAL A 74 -1.00 -23.29 18.32
C VAL A 74 -1.93 -24.28 17.63
N LYS A 75 -1.60 -25.57 17.56
CA LYS A 75 -2.46 -26.60 16.96
C LYS A 75 -3.79 -26.79 17.69
N THR A 76 -3.90 -26.36 18.93
CA THR A 76 -5.20 -26.33 19.65
C THR A 76 -6.25 -25.46 18.96
N ILE A 77 -5.87 -24.61 18.00
CA ILE A 77 -6.81 -23.85 17.14
C ILE A 77 -7.74 -24.78 16.33
N GLU A 78 -7.29 -25.99 16.00
CA GLU A 78 -8.11 -26.99 15.27
C GLU A 78 -9.23 -27.58 16.12
N VAL A 79 -9.09 -27.48 17.45
CA VAL A 79 -10.05 -28.01 18.40
C VAL A 79 -11.18 -26.99 18.57
N GLN A 80 -12.07 -26.93 17.57
CA GLN A 80 -13.35 -26.21 17.70
C GLN A 80 -14.25 -26.94 18.69
N ASN A 81 -14.02 -26.74 19.98
CA ASN A 81 -14.86 -27.33 21.02
C ASN A 81 -16.08 -26.45 21.28
N GLY A 82 -17.21 -26.80 20.67
CA GLY A 82 -18.52 -26.24 21.01
C GLY A 82 -19.02 -26.54 22.44
N ASN A 83 -18.16 -27.11 23.31
CA ASN A 83 -18.47 -27.55 24.68
C ASN A 83 -17.62 -26.83 25.76
N LEU A 84 -16.89 -25.77 25.42
CA LEU A 84 -16.11 -25.00 26.40
C LEU A 84 -16.90 -23.79 26.91
N ASP A 85 -16.84 -23.52 28.21
CA ASP A 85 -17.34 -22.27 28.80
C ASP A 85 -16.71 -21.05 28.12
N GLU A 86 -17.46 -19.94 27.99
CA GLU A 86 -16.98 -18.71 27.33
C GLU A 86 -15.64 -18.21 27.91
N HIS A 87 -15.45 -18.35 29.23
CA HIS A 87 -14.20 -17.97 29.90
C HIS A 87 -13.03 -18.86 29.48
N ALA A 88 -13.24 -20.17 29.37
CA ALA A 88 -12.22 -21.12 28.94
C ALA A 88 -11.86 -20.96 27.46
N ALA A 89 -12.83 -20.57 26.63
CA ALA A 89 -12.57 -20.22 25.22
C ALA A 89 -11.71 -18.96 25.08
N LEU A 90 -12.00 -17.90 25.86
CA LEU A 90 -11.19 -16.68 25.90
C LEU A 90 -9.76 -16.95 26.42
N GLU A 91 -9.61 -17.78 27.46
CA GLU A 91 -8.28 -18.16 27.95
C GLU A 91 -7.49 -18.94 26.89
N LEU A 92 -8.15 -19.83 26.15
CA LEU A 92 -7.53 -20.59 25.06
C LEU A 92 -7.05 -19.65 23.94
N GLU A 93 -7.89 -18.70 23.51
CA GLU A 93 -7.53 -17.71 22.49
C GLU A 93 -6.33 -16.85 22.92
N LEU A 94 -6.31 -16.39 24.17
CA LEU A 94 -5.18 -15.60 24.71
C LEU A 94 -3.90 -16.43 24.76
N ASN A 95 -4.00 -17.71 25.12
CA ASN A 95 -2.86 -18.62 25.17
C ASN A 95 -2.29 -18.84 23.75
N GLN A 96 -3.16 -19.02 22.75
CA GLN A 96 -2.77 -19.12 21.35
C GLN A 96 -2.09 -17.85 20.83
N GLN A 97 -2.63 -16.67 21.14
CA GLN A 97 -2.03 -15.38 20.78
C GLN A 97 -0.64 -15.20 21.40
N THR A 98 -0.49 -15.57 22.67
CA THR A 98 0.79 -15.44 23.40
C THR A 98 1.83 -16.40 22.84
N SER A 99 1.42 -17.63 22.48
CA SER A 99 2.31 -18.60 21.81
C SER A 99 2.77 -18.10 20.43
N LEU A 100 1.86 -17.53 19.63
CA LEU A 100 2.19 -16.93 18.33
C LEU A 100 3.14 -15.73 18.49
N LEU A 101 2.98 -14.93 19.56
CA LEU A 101 3.91 -13.85 19.87
C LEU A 101 5.30 -14.40 20.25
N SER A 102 5.37 -15.47 21.04
CA SER A 102 6.64 -16.15 21.35
C SER A 102 7.31 -16.70 20.09
N LEU A 103 6.55 -17.36 19.21
CA LEU A 103 7.06 -17.83 17.92
C LEU A 103 7.57 -16.68 17.04
N LYS A 104 6.85 -15.56 16.99
CA LYS A 104 7.27 -14.35 16.28
C LYS A 104 8.62 -13.85 16.80
N LEU A 105 8.79 -13.73 18.13
CA LEU A 105 10.03 -13.24 18.74
C LEU A 105 11.21 -14.20 18.52
N LEU A 106 10.98 -15.51 18.67
CA LEU A 106 11.99 -16.54 18.39
C LEU A 106 12.40 -16.54 16.92
N THR A 107 11.44 -16.35 16.01
CA THR A 107 11.71 -16.21 14.58
C THR A 107 12.63 -15.03 14.31
N ARG A 108 12.37 -13.88 14.92
CA ARG A 108 13.21 -12.68 14.76
C ARG A 108 14.65 -12.89 15.22
N MET A 109 14.86 -13.69 16.26
CA MET A 109 16.20 -13.96 16.79
C MET A 109 16.96 -15.03 15.98
N LEU A 110 16.29 -16.11 15.57
CA LEU A 110 16.98 -17.35 15.16
C LEU A 110 16.79 -17.70 13.68
N ALA A 111 15.75 -17.18 13.03
CA ALA A 111 15.39 -17.65 11.69
C ALA A 111 16.33 -17.15 10.59
N SER A 112 17.08 -16.07 10.83
CA SER A 112 18.10 -15.57 9.90
C SER A 112 19.29 -16.53 9.76
N GLU A 113 19.68 -17.19 10.85
CA GLU A 113 20.85 -18.07 10.88
C GLU A 113 20.51 -19.53 10.57
N ASN A 114 19.30 -19.98 10.92
CA ASN A 114 18.87 -21.37 10.76
C ASN A 114 17.43 -21.46 10.21
N PRO A 115 17.22 -21.18 8.92
CA PRO A 115 15.89 -21.11 8.33
C PRO A 115 15.18 -22.48 8.25
N GLY A 116 15.92 -23.58 8.20
CA GLY A 116 15.36 -24.93 8.03
C GLY A 116 14.42 -25.37 9.15
N GLN A 117 14.70 -25.01 10.41
CA GLN A 117 13.89 -25.40 11.58
C GLN A 117 12.52 -24.69 11.65
N PHE A 118 12.40 -23.54 10.99
CA PHE A 118 11.17 -22.74 10.99
C PHE A 118 10.26 -23.04 9.78
N THR A 119 10.64 -23.97 8.90
CA THR A 119 9.81 -24.40 7.76
C THR A 119 8.49 -25.02 8.21
N ALA A 120 8.52 -25.89 9.22
CA ALA A 120 7.32 -26.49 9.81
C ALA A 120 6.42 -25.43 10.47
N VAL A 121 7.01 -24.42 11.11
CA VAL A 121 6.28 -23.28 11.70
C VAL A 121 5.60 -22.49 10.59
N LEU A 122 6.32 -22.18 9.51
CA LEU A 122 5.78 -21.47 8.35
C LEU A 122 4.62 -22.22 7.69
N GLU A 123 4.71 -23.53 7.51
CA GLU A 123 3.64 -24.34 6.92
C GLU A 123 2.39 -24.34 7.81
N THR A 124 2.57 -24.53 9.11
CA THR A 124 1.47 -24.52 10.09
C THR A 124 0.76 -23.15 10.11
N VAL A 125 1.51 -22.06 10.22
CA VAL A 125 0.97 -20.68 10.22
C VAL A 125 0.30 -20.35 8.88
N THR A 126 0.86 -20.84 7.76
CA THR A 126 0.26 -20.68 6.43
C THR A 126 -1.10 -21.37 6.34
N ASN A 127 -1.21 -22.59 6.84
CA ASN A 127 -2.46 -23.35 6.82
C ASN A 127 -3.55 -22.64 7.65
N TYR A 128 -3.20 -22.14 8.83
CA TYR A 128 -4.15 -21.37 9.64
C TYR A 128 -4.53 -20.03 9.00
N THR A 129 -3.61 -19.36 8.32
CA THR A 129 -3.94 -18.13 7.57
C THR A 129 -5.01 -18.38 6.49
N CYS A 130 -5.08 -19.61 5.96
CA CYS A 130 -6.08 -20.01 4.97
C CYS A 130 -7.44 -20.36 5.57
N ASN A 131 -7.54 -20.60 6.89
CA ASN A 131 -8.76 -21.03 7.54
C ASN A 131 -9.66 -19.83 7.89
N PRO A 132 -10.89 -19.73 7.33
CA PRO A 132 -11.80 -18.61 7.58
C PRO A 132 -12.46 -18.62 8.95
N ASN A 133 -12.39 -19.73 9.71
CA ASN A 133 -13.14 -19.95 10.95
C ASN A 133 -12.34 -19.55 12.21
N ILE A 134 -11.24 -18.82 12.06
CA ILE A 134 -10.40 -18.40 13.19
C ILE A 134 -10.92 -17.08 13.76
N PRO A 135 -10.99 -16.93 15.10
CA PRO A 135 -11.37 -15.68 15.75
C PRO A 135 -10.41 -14.54 15.37
N GLY A 136 -10.96 -13.32 15.25
CA GLY A 136 -10.23 -12.16 14.71
C GLY A 136 -8.91 -11.87 15.42
N ASN A 137 -8.89 -11.90 16.75
CA ASN A 137 -7.68 -11.58 17.54
C ASN A 137 -6.56 -12.61 17.34
N VAL A 138 -6.91 -13.89 17.25
CA VAL A 138 -5.94 -14.97 16.93
C VAL A 138 -5.47 -14.82 15.49
N MET A 139 -6.36 -14.52 14.54
CA MET A 139 -6.00 -14.27 13.15
C MET A 139 -5.02 -13.10 13.00
N ALA A 140 -5.20 -12.02 13.76
CA ALA A 140 -4.26 -10.90 13.80
C ALA A 140 -2.86 -11.34 14.24
N SER A 141 -2.77 -12.19 15.27
CA SER A 141 -1.50 -12.74 15.76
C SER A 141 -0.84 -13.71 14.78
N ILE A 142 -1.64 -14.55 14.10
CA ILE A 142 -1.16 -15.46 13.03
C ILE A 142 -0.54 -14.64 11.90
N VAL A 143 -1.22 -13.61 11.43
CA VAL A 143 -0.78 -12.78 10.31
C VAL A 143 0.50 -12.00 10.66
N LEU A 144 0.63 -11.52 11.91
CA LEU A 144 1.87 -10.90 12.38
C LEU A 144 3.03 -11.89 12.52
N CYS A 145 2.77 -13.13 12.95
CA CYS A 145 3.78 -14.17 13.00
C CYS A 145 4.25 -14.55 11.58
N LEU A 146 3.31 -14.69 10.64
CA LEU A 146 3.59 -14.94 9.23
C LEU A 146 4.47 -13.84 8.63
N ALA A 147 4.17 -12.57 8.93
CA ALA A 147 4.98 -11.43 8.48
C ALA A 147 6.44 -11.53 8.91
N GLU A 148 6.68 -11.88 10.17
CA GLU A 148 8.02 -12.01 10.73
C GLU A 148 8.76 -13.23 10.17
N LEU A 149 8.06 -14.35 9.95
CA LEU A 149 8.59 -15.53 9.26
C LEU A 149 9.01 -15.18 7.83
N CYS A 150 8.16 -14.51 7.07
CA CYS A 150 8.49 -14.06 5.72
C CYS A 150 9.65 -13.06 5.69
N GLY A 151 9.76 -12.20 6.70
CA GLY A 151 10.84 -11.23 6.84
C GLY A 151 12.21 -11.87 7.04
N ASN A 152 12.28 -12.89 7.89
CA ASN A 152 13.55 -13.51 8.30
C ASN A 152 13.94 -14.73 7.46
N LEU A 153 12.97 -15.51 6.97
CA LEU A 153 13.23 -16.71 6.15
C LEU A 153 13.51 -16.40 4.68
N LYS A 154 13.07 -15.24 4.19
CA LYS A 154 13.22 -14.74 2.81
C LYS A 154 12.95 -15.83 1.77
N ALA A 155 13.99 -16.35 1.11
CA ALA A 155 13.88 -17.34 0.03
C ALA A 155 13.11 -18.60 0.45
N HIS A 156 13.24 -19.05 1.69
CA HIS A 156 12.54 -20.24 2.18
C HIS A 156 11.02 -20.01 2.31
N ALA A 157 10.58 -18.76 2.48
CA ALA A 157 9.17 -18.40 2.52
C ALA A 157 8.49 -18.45 1.13
N LEU A 158 9.27 -18.50 0.04
CA LEU A 158 8.75 -18.58 -1.33
C LEU A 158 7.97 -19.88 -1.59
N SER A 159 8.34 -20.97 -0.92
CA SER A 159 7.65 -22.26 -0.99
C SER A 159 6.16 -22.16 -0.67
N SER A 160 5.82 -21.34 0.32
CA SER A 160 4.47 -21.14 0.84
C SER A 160 3.78 -19.87 0.33
N LEU A 161 4.50 -18.98 -0.37
CA LEU A 161 3.98 -17.69 -0.87
C LEU A 161 2.69 -17.84 -1.68
N ARG A 162 2.63 -18.86 -2.54
CA ARG A 162 1.45 -19.14 -3.37
C ARG A 162 0.20 -19.50 -2.56
N LYS A 163 0.37 -20.03 -1.35
CA LYS A 163 -0.73 -20.42 -0.45
C LYS A 163 -1.18 -19.24 0.40
N PHE A 164 -0.26 -18.57 1.10
CA PHE A 164 -0.65 -17.53 2.06
C PHE A 164 -0.99 -16.18 1.43
N MET A 165 -0.40 -15.80 0.29
CA MET A 165 -0.65 -14.47 -0.28
C MET A 165 -2.10 -14.27 -0.73
N PRO A 166 -2.75 -15.22 -1.44
CA PRO A 166 -4.19 -15.14 -1.73
C PRO A 166 -5.05 -15.07 -0.46
N ALA A 167 -4.67 -15.81 0.59
CA ALA A 167 -5.38 -15.80 1.87
C ALA A 167 -5.30 -14.43 2.55
N LEU A 168 -4.11 -13.82 2.62
CA LEU A 168 -3.91 -12.46 3.14
C LEU A 168 -4.75 -11.43 2.38
N ILE A 169 -4.77 -11.51 1.05
CA ILE A 169 -5.60 -10.63 0.21
C ILE A 169 -7.09 -10.83 0.50
N LYS A 170 -7.54 -12.08 0.75
CA LYS A 170 -8.93 -12.39 1.12
C LYS A 170 -9.30 -11.80 2.49
N VAL A 171 -8.39 -11.89 3.47
CA VAL A 171 -8.56 -11.29 4.80
C VAL A 171 -8.65 -9.76 4.67
N LEU A 172 -7.76 -9.15 3.90
CA LEU A 172 -7.77 -7.71 3.63
C LEU A 172 -9.09 -7.26 2.98
N LYS A 173 -9.60 -8.03 2.00
CA LYS A 173 -10.90 -7.80 1.36
C LYS A 173 -12.08 -7.87 2.32
N LYS A 174 -12.06 -8.81 3.27
CA LYS A 174 -13.10 -8.94 4.30
C LYS A 174 -13.07 -7.73 5.23
N GLN A 175 -11.87 -7.36 5.67
CA GLN A 175 -11.62 -6.24 6.57
C GLN A 175 -11.89 -4.87 5.94
N ARG A 176 -11.80 -4.74 4.61
CA ARG A 176 -12.22 -3.52 3.89
C ARG A 176 -13.68 -3.15 4.14
N LYS A 177 -14.55 -4.16 4.27
CA LYS A 177 -15.99 -3.96 4.53
C LYS A 177 -16.28 -3.55 5.98
N ALA A 178 -15.34 -3.74 6.90
CA ALA A 178 -15.52 -3.32 8.28
C ALA A 178 -15.54 -1.79 8.37
N GLU A 179 -16.52 -1.25 9.08
CA GLU A 179 -16.67 0.19 9.31
C GLU A 179 -15.67 0.72 10.34
N THR A 180 -15.15 -0.16 11.22
CA THR A 180 -14.20 0.20 12.27
C THR A 180 -12.81 -0.41 12.04
N PRO A 181 -11.74 0.27 12.48
CA PRO A 181 -10.38 -0.24 12.33
C PRO A 181 -10.16 -1.39 13.33
N GLU A 182 -10.31 -2.62 12.86
CA GLU A 182 -10.04 -3.82 13.63
C GLU A 182 -8.53 -4.10 13.77
N LEU A 183 -8.14 -4.77 14.86
CA LEU A 183 -6.78 -5.28 15.06
C LEU A 183 -6.32 -6.17 13.88
N VAL A 184 -7.26 -6.87 13.25
CA VAL A 184 -7.04 -7.71 12.06
C VAL A 184 -6.62 -6.90 10.84
N LEU A 185 -7.21 -5.71 10.64
CA LEU A 185 -6.82 -4.83 9.54
C LEU A 185 -5.39 -4.30 9.74
N LEU A 186 -5.09 -3.77 10.92
CA LEU A 186 -3.76 -3.22 11.23
C LEU A 186 -2.67 -4.30 11.11
N SER A 187 -2.93 -5.50 11.63
CA SER A 187 -2.00 -6.63 11.52
C SER A 187 -1.80 -7.09 10.07
N THR A 188 -2.87 -7.16 9.28
CA THR A 188 -2.79 -7.54 7.85
C THR A 188 -2.03 -6.50 7.02
N VAL A 189 -2.29 -5.21 7.22
CA VAL A 189 -1.53 -4.13 6.56
C VAL A 189 -0.05 -4.18 6.97
N THR A 190 0.23 -4.41 8.25
CA THR A 190 1.61 -4.57 8.75
C THR A 190 2.30 -5.78 8.10
N ALA A 191 1.59 -6.90 7.95
CA ALA A 191 2.12 -8.08 7.31
C ALA A 191 2.45 -7.86 5.83
N ILE A 192 1.54 -7.24 5.08
CA ILE A 192 1.79 -6.88 3.68
C ILE A 192 2.98 -5.94 3.56
N SER A 193 3.09 -4.93 4.42
CA SER A 193 4.23 -4.02 4.46
C SER A 193 5.55 -4.77 4.64
N LYS A 194 5.60 -5.74 5.56
CA LYS A 194 6.81 -6.55 5.80
C LYS A 194 7.14 -7.47 4.63
N ILE A 195 6.13 -8.07 4.00
CA ILE A 195 6.32 -8.97 2.85
C ILE A 195 6.79 -8.20 1.61
N VAL A 196 6.25 -7.00 1.37
CA VAL A 196 6.72 -6.12 0.29
C VAL A 196 8.17 -5.71 0.51
N GLU A 197 8.58 -5.49 1.76
CA GLU A 197 9.98 -5.19 2.10
C GLU A 197 10.91 -6.41 1.92
N SER A 198 10.45 -7.62 2.25
CA SER A 198 11.31 -8.80 2.22
C SER A 198 11.39 -9.49 0.86
N LEU A 199 10.33 -9.48 0.06
CA LEU A 199 10.20 -10.26 -1.19
C LEU A 199 9.65 -9.46 -2.38
N PRO A 200 10.13 -8.23 -2.67
CA PRO A 200 9.50 -7.34 -3.66
C PRO A 200 9.42 -7.94 -5.07
N LEU A 201 10.48 -8.64 -5.51
CA LEU A 201 10.57 -9.18 -6.88
C LEU A 201 9.61 -10.34 -7.16
N PHE A 202 9.14 -11.03 -6.12
CA PHE A 202 8.26 -12.21 -6.25
C PHE A 202 6.77 -11.85 -6.12
N LEU A 203 6.45 -10.56 -5.94
CA LEU A 203 5.08 -10.09 -5.79
C LEU A 203 4.38 -9.74 -7.09
N SER A 204 5.06 -9.82 -8.24
CA SER A 204 4.49 -9.47 -9.56
C SER A 204 3.08 -10.05 -9.81
N PRO A 205 2.78 -11.34 -9.55
CA PRO A 205 1.45 -11.92 -9.78
C PRO A 205 0.35 -11.40 -8.84
N TYR A 206 0.74 -10.81 -7.71
CA TYR A 206 -0.18 -10.36 -6.66
C TYR A 206 -0.25 -8.83 -6.59
N LEU A 207 0.68 -8.13 -7.25
CA LEU A 207 0.87 -6.69 -7.12
C LEU A 207 -0.38 -5.90 -7.51
N GLN A 208 -1.08 -6.31 -8.56
CA GLN A 208 -2.34 -5.68 -8.99
C GLN A 208 -3.39 -5.73 -7.88
N LYS A 209 -3.56 -6.90 -7.24
CA LYS A 209 -4.51 -7.09 -6.14
C LYS A 209 -4.09 -6.32 -4.89
N ILE A 210 -2.79 -6.31 -4.59
CA ILE A 210 -2.24 -5.56 -3.45
C ILE A 210 -2.45 -4.06 -3.65
N LEU A 211 -2.13 -3.53 -4.85
CA LEU A 211 -2.25 -2.12 -5.20
C LEU A 211 -3.72 -1.67 -5.18
N TYR A 212 -4.62 -2.48 -5.71
CA TYR A 212 -6.06 -2.21 -5.67
C TYR A 212 -6.61 -2.13 -4.24
N GLU A 213 -6.28 -3.10 -3.37
CA GLU A 213 -6.76 -3.08 -1.99
C GLU A 213 -6.08 -1.98 -1.15
N TYR A 214 -4.79 -1.72 -1.40
CA TYR A 214 -4.07 -0.59 -0.82
C TYR A 214 -4.75 0.74 -1.13
N ALA A 215 -5.11 0.95 -2.40
CA ALA A 215 -5.69 2.19 -2.87
C ALA A 215 -7.05 2.47 -2.22
N LEU A 216 -7.92 1.45 -2.13
CA LEU A 216 -9.21 1.58 -1.46
C LEU A 216 -9.07 1.86 0.04
N LEU A 217 -8.13 1.20 0.71
CA LEU A 217 -7.91 1.41 2.14
C LEU A 217 -7.34 2.81 2.41
N LEU A 218 -6.37 3.28 1.63
CA LEU A 218 -5.82 4.61 1.84
C LEU A 218 -6.90 5.67 1.64
N SER A 219 -7.68 5.57 0.56
CA SER A 219 -8.80 6.49 0.30
C SER A 219 -9.82 6.53 1.46
N LYS A 220 -10.22 5.37 1.98
CA LYS A 220 -11.18 5.27 3.10
C LYS A 220 -10.65 5.90 4.40
N TRP A 221 -9.41 5.57 4.78
CA TRP A 221 -8.86 5.95 6.09
C TRP A 221 -8.19 7.32 6.10
N GLN A 222 -7.77 7.83 4.94
CA GLN A 222 -7.19 9.18 4.82
C GLN A 222 -8.22 10.29 5.06
N ALA A 223 -9.50 10.02 4.75
CA ALA A 223 -10.62 10.92 5.01
C ALA A 223 -11.22 10.76 6.43
N SER A 224 -10.80 9.75 7.19
CA SER A 224 -11.28 9.50 8.56
C SER A 224 -10.48 10.30 9.60
N ASP A 225 -11.10 10.67 10.72
CA ASP A 225 -10.45 11.46 11.78
C ASP A 225 -9.13 10.84 12.26
N GLN A 226 -8.03 11.58 12.03
CA GLN A 226 -6.67 11.19 12.43
C GLN A 226 -6.47 11.21 13.96
N GLU A 227 -7.46 11.66 14.72
CA GLU A 227 -7.45 11.66 16.19
C GLU A 227 -7.43 10.23 16.77
N CYS A 228 -7.91 9.23 16.01
CA CYS A 228 -7.81 7.84 16.44
C CYS A 228 -6.40 7.28 16.19
N SER A 229 -5.66 6.99 17.28
CA SER A 229 -4.32 6.37 17.26
C SER A 229 -4.21 5.14 16.34
N LYS A 230 -5.28 4.32 16.24
CA LYS A 230 -5.32 3.14 15.37
C LYS A 230 -5.38 3.52 13.87
N VAL A 231 -6.16 4.54 13.51
CA VAL A 231 -6.29 5.02 12.13
C VAL A 231 -4.97 5.64 11.67
N SER A 232 -4.35 6.46 12.51
CA SER A 232 -3.03 7.04 12.25
C SER A 232 -1.96 5.96 12.03
N ALA A 233 -1.96 4.89 12.84
CA ALA A 233 -1.05 3.76 12.65
C ALA A 233 -1.28 3.04 11.32
N ILE A 234 -2.54 2.82 10.90
CA ILE A 234 -2.87 2.22 9.60
C ILE A 234 -2.37 3.10 8.46
N VAL A 235 -2.67 4.40 8.48
CA VAL A 235 -2.25 5.35 7.43
C VAL A 235 -0.72 5.41 7.33
N SER A 236 -0.01 5.47 8.45
CA SER A 236 1.46 5.44 8.47
C SER A 236 2.02 4.16 7.83
N LYS A 237 1.43 2.99 8.12
CA LYS A 237 1.84 1.72 7.49
C LYS A 237 1.51 1.67 6.01
N LEU A 238 0.37 2.23 5.58
CA LEU A 238 0.01 2.34 4.18
C LEU A 238 1.01 3.26 3.43
N ILE A 239 1.41 4.39 4.01
CA ILE A 239 2.44 5.26 3.43
C ILE A 239 3.77 4.50 3.29
N ASN A 240 4.13 3.67 4.28
CA ASN A 240 5.32 2.83 4.19
C ASN A 240 5.21 1.79 3.05
N ILE A 241 4.04 1.17 2.85
CA ILE A 241 3.79 0.26 1.70
C ILE A 241 4.03 1.01 0.39
N LYS A 242 3.48 2.22 0.24
CA LYS A 242 3.71 3.05 -0.94
C LYS A 242 5.19 3.29 -1.21
N LYS A 243 5.94 3.77 -0.20
CA LYS A 243 7.38 4.05 -0.36
C LYS A 243 8.16 2.80 -0.76
N LYS A 244 7.84 1.65 -0.15
CA LYS A 244 8.52 0.38 -0.44
C LYS A 244 8.16 -0.19 -1.80
N ILE A 245 6.91 -0.08 -2.25
CA ILE A 245 6.51 -0.46 -3.61
C ILE A 245 7.25 0.41 -4.63
N ALA A 246 7.27 1.73 -4.42
CA ALA A 246 7.92 2.68 -5.32
C ALA A 246 9.45 2.51 -5.40
N SER A 247 10.10 2.13 -4.29
CA SER A 247 11.57 1.96 -4.27
C SER A 247 12.03 0.57 -4.68
N SER A 248 11.23 -0.47 -4.44
CA SER A 248 11.71 -1.87 -4.50
C SER A 248 11.20 -2.62 -5.73
N ILE A 249 10.17 -2.12 -6.41
CA ILE A 249 9.60 -2.77 -7.59
C ILE A 249 10.08 -2.02 -8.85
N PRO A 250 10.67 -2.74 -9.83
CA PRO A 250 11.09 -2.13 -11.09
C PRO A 250 9.91 -1.46 -11.83
N PRO A 251 10.11 -0.25 -12.41
CA PRO A 251 9.06 0.46 -13.16
C PRO A 251 8.41 -0.37 -14.26
N ARG A 252 9.20 -1.22 -14.94
CA ARG A 252 8.72 -2.14 -15.98
C ARG A 252 7.60 -3.10 -15.53
N VAL A 253 7.55 -3.43 -14.24
CA VAL A 253 6.48 -4.28 -13.66
C VAL A 253 5.37 -3.41 -13.08
N LEU A 254 5.74 -2.29 -12.45
CA LEU A 254 4.79 -1.42 -11.77
C LEU A 254 3.84 -0.70 -12.74
N ILE A 255 4.33 -0.21 -13.89
CA ILE A 255 3.52 0.58 -14.84
C ILE A 255 2.38 -0.25 -15.46
N PRO A 256 2.61 -1.46 -16.02
CA PRO A 256 1.52 -2.29 -16.53
C PRO A 256 0.49 -2.62 -15.44
N VAL A 257 0.96 -2.97 -14.24
CA VAL A 257 0.10 -3.30 -13.10
C VAL A 257 -0.73 -2.10 -12.65
N ALA A 258 -0.15 -0.90 -12.65
CA ALA A 258 -0.86 0.33 -12.32
C ALA A 258 -1.92 0.66 -13.38
N ASN A 259 -1.64 0.41 -14.67
CA ASN A 259 -2.62 0.57 -15.75
C ASN A 259 -3.82 -0.37 -15.57
N GLU A 260 -3.57 -1.66 -15.36
CA GLU A 260 -4.64 -2.63 -15.11
C GLU A 260 -5.43 -2.29 -13.85
N THR A 261 -4.75 -1.87 -12.78
CA THR A 261 -5.41 -1.45 -11.53
C THR A 261 -6.29 -0.23 -11.74
N HIS A 262 -5.80 0.76 -12.49
CA HIS A 262 -6.53 1.98 -12.82
C HIS A 262 -7.80 1.68 -13.64
N GLN A 263 -7.71 0.81 -14.65
CA GLN A 263 -8.87 0.36 -15.41
C GLN A 263 -9.91 -0.35 -14.52
N LEU A 264 -9.47 -1.26 -13.64
CA LEU A 264 -10.36 -1.93 -12.68
C LEU A 264 -11.05 -0.96 -11.70
N ILE A 265 -10.38 0.12 -11.32
CA ILE A 265 -10.96 1.15 -10.44
C ILE A 265 -12.07 1.92 -11.18
N ILE A 266 -11.83 2.28 -12.44
CA ILE A 266 -12.82 2.97 -13.29
C ILE A 266 -14.04 2.07 -13.55
N GLU A 267 -13.82 0.78 -13.84
CA GLU A 267 -14.90 -0.18 -14.06
C GLU A 267 -15.81 -0.28 -12.83
N LYS A 268 -15.23 -0.24 -11.63
CA LYS A 268 -15.95 -0.36 -10.36
C LYS A 268 -16.43 0.98 -9.76
N GLY A 269 -16.13 2.10 -10.41
CA GLY A 269 -16.61 3.44 -10.01
C GLY A 269 -15.99 4.03 -8.73
N ASN A 270 -14.89 3.48 -8.20
CA ASN A 270 -14.26 4.00 -6.96
C ASN A 270 -13.18 5.04 -7.27
N LEU A 271 -13.57 6.19 -7.81
CA LEU A 271 -12.62 7.21 -8.31
C LEU A 271 -11.65 7.75 -7.24
N ASP A 272 -12.04 7.77 -5.96
CA ASP A 272 -11.16 8.23 -4.87
C ASP A 272 -9.91 7.35 -4.68
N ALA A 273 -9.92 6.12 -5.19
CA ALA A 273 -8.78 5.21 -5.16
C ALA A 273 -7.73 5.50 -6.25
N ILE A 274 -8.02 6.38 -7.21
CA ILE A 274 -7.07 6.78 -8.27
C ILE A 274 -5.88 7.53 -7.65
N GLY A 275 -6.15 8.45 -6.72
CA GLY A 275 -5.11 9.25 -6.06
C GLY A 275 -4.00 8.41 -5.41
N PRO A 276 -4.33 7.45 -4.54
CA PRO A 276 -3.36 6.53 -3.96
C PRO A 276 -2.48 5.81 -5.01
N VAL A 277 -3.05 5.31 -6.11
CA VAL A 277 -2.30 4.63 -7.18
C VAL A 277 -1.36 5.59 -7.90
N MET A 278 -1.85 6.77 -8.27
CA MET A 278 -1.05 7.81 -8.94
C MET A 278 0.09 8.30 -8.04
N SER A 279 -0.16 8.38 -6.73
CA SER A 279 0.85 8.77 -5.75
C SER A 279 1.98 7.73 -5.63
N VAL A 280 1.71 6.43 -5.81
CA VAL A 280 2.74 5.38 -5.85
C VAL A 280 3.58 5.50 -7.12
N LEU A 281 2.94 5.78 -8.27
CA LEU A 281 3.65 6.02 -9.52
C LEU A 281 4.54 7.27 -9.45
N ALA A 282 4.03 8.38 -8.91
CA ALA A 282 4.78 9.61 -8.71
C ALA A 282 6.09 9.37 -7.92
N ASP A 283 6.01 8.65 -6.81
CA ASP A 283 7.18 8.26 -6.01
C ASP A 283 8.12 7.32 -6.79
N SER A 284 7.58 6.42 -7.62
CA SER A 284 8.40 5.50 -8.43
C SER A 284 9.20 6.24 -9.52
N PHE A 285 8.64 7.32 -10.07
CA PHE A 285 9.32 8.16 -11.06
C PHE A 285 10.49 8.94 -10.46
N ALA A 286 10.56 9.12 -9.14
CA ALA A 286 11.75 9.70 -8.52
C ALA A 286 13.01 8.86 -8.79
N ASN A 287 12.85 7.55 -8.99
CA ASN A 287 13.92 6.58 -9.21
C ASN A 287 14.11 6.18 -10.69
N ILE A 288 13.29 6.69 -11.62
CA ILE A 288 13.35 6.27 -13.02
C ILE A 288 14.57 6.87 -13.71
N THR A 289 15.29 6.05 -14.47
CA THR A 289 16.37 6.54 -15.34
C THR A 289 15.82 6.93 -16.71
N THR A 290 16.56 7.77 -17.44
CA THR A 290 16.20 8.14 -18.83
C THR A 290 16.14 6.94 -19.76
N ALA A 291 17.00 5.94 -19.56
CA ALA A 291 17.00 4.69 -20.33
C ALA A 291 15.75 3.84 -20.07
N ASP A 292 15.32 3.73 -18.81
CA ASP A 292 14.08 3.03 -18.45
C ASP A 292 12.87 3.73 -19.07
N PHE A 293 12.87 5.07 -19.09
CA PHE A 293 11.81 5.84 -19.73
C PHE A 293 11.75 5.56 -21.23
N THR A 294 12.88 5.59 -21.95
CA THR A 294 12.88 5.31 -23.40
C THR A 294 12.33 3.92 -23.69
N ALA A 295 12.67 2.92 -22.87
CA ALA A 295 12.14 1.57 -23.02
C ALA A 295 10.63 1.47 -22.75
N LEU A 296 10.11 2.26 -21.81
CA LEU A 296 8.72 2.24 -21.34
C LEU A 296 7.86 3.37 -21.92
N GLN A 297 8.39 4.16 -22.85
CA GLN A 297 7.77 5.38 -23.35
C GLN A 297 6.39 5.11 -23.95
N HIS A 298 6.27 4.03 -24.74
CA HIS A 298 5.01 3.64 -25.35
C HIS A 298 3.94 3.32 -24.30
N ASP A 299 4.29 2.50 -23.32
CA ASP A 299 3.37 2.02 -22.28
C ASP A 299 2.96 3.15 -21.33
N LEU A 300 3.91 3.99 -20.93
CA LEU A 300 3.64 5.20 -20.14
C LEU A 300 2.71 6.15 -20.88
N THR A 301 2.94 6.35 -22.18
CA THR A 301 2.06 7.23 -22.96
C THR A 301 0.67 6.65 -23.09
N SER A 302 0.54 5.36 -23.38
CA SER A 302 -0.77 4.70 -23.44
C SER A 302 -1.50 4.79 -22.09
N PHE A 303 -0.78 4.56 -20.98
CA PHE A 303 -1.33 4.66 -19.64
C PHE A 303 -1.83 6.06 -19.31
N PHE A 304 -1.00 7.10 -19.48
CA PHE A 304 -1.40 8.46 -19.15
C PHE A 304 -2.49 8.99 -20.07
N LEU A 305 -2.49 8.64 -21.36
CA LEU A 305 -3.60 8.98 -22.25
C LEU A 305 -4.91 8.31 -21.83
N SER A 306 -4.86 7.08 -21.31
CA SER A 306 -6.04 6.42 -20.74
C SER A 306 -6.45 7.05 -19.40
N ALA A 307 -5.48 7.46 -18.56
CA ALA A 307 -5.74 8.08 -17.26
C ALA A 307 -6.29 9.51 -17.37
N LEU A 308 -5.94 10.25 -18.43
CA LEU A 308 -6.48 11.58 -18.71
C LEU A 308 -7.89 11.53 -19.32
N GLN A 309 -8.39 10.36 -19.73
CA GLN A 309 -9.74 10.20 -20.29
C GLN A 309 -10.87 10.20 -19.25
N LEU A 310 -10.56 10.44 -17.97
CA LEU A 310 -11.54 10.38 -16.87
C LEU A 310 -12.77 11.29 -17.09
N ARG A 311 -12.59 12.52 -17.57
CA ARG A 311 -13.72 13.44 -17.84
C ARG A 311 -14.59 12.94 -18.99
N SER A 312 -13.98 12.47 -20.08
CA SER A 312 -14.73 11.93 -21.23
C SER A 312 -15.46 10.62 -20.90
N ALA A 313 -14.85 9.74 -20.10
CA ALA A 313 -15.48 8.48 -19.67
C ALA A 313 -16.52 8.69 -18.56
N GLY A 314 -16.33 9.70 -17.70
CA GLY A 314 -17.26 10.10 -16.66
C GLY A 314 -18.50 10.81 -17.20
N SER A 315 -18.47 11.36 -18.42
CA SER A 315 -19.67 11.95 -19.04
C SER A 315 -20.75 10.90 -19.37
N GLU A 316 -20.42 9.60 -19.42
CA GLU A 316 -21.37 8.50 -19.63
C GLU A 316 -21.91 7.90 -18.33
N LYS A 317 -21.19 8.06 -17.21
CA LYS A 317 -21.57 7.56 -15.89
C LYS A 317 -21.74 8.74 -14.97
N ILE A 318 -22.97 9.08 -14.59
CA ILE A 318 -23.33 10.18 -13.66
C ILE A 318 -22.45 10.07 -12.39
N LEU A 319 -21.33 10.79 -12.39
CA LEU A 319 -20.31 10.81 -11.35
C LEU A 319 -20.12 12.28 -10.96
N ASP A 320 -19.96 12.54 -9.66
CA ASP A 320 -19.77 13.89 -9.16
C ASP A 320 -18.54 14.55 -9.80
N MET A 321 -18.75 15.70 -10.45
CA MET A 321 -17.69 16.46 -11.12
C MET A 321 -16.51 16.78 -10.19
N ASN A 322 -16.78 17.04 -8.90
CA ASN A 322 -15.75 17.29 -7.89
C ASN A 322 -14.84 16.08 -7.62
N VAL A 323 -15.38 14.86 -7.72
CA VAL A 323 -14.59 13.63 -7.52
C VAL A 323 -13.72 13.36 -8.75
N ILE A 324 -14.26 13.61 -9.95
CA ILE A 324 -13.51 13.56 -11.21
C ILE A 324 -12.37 14.60 -11.19
N ASP A 325 -12.65 15.82 -10.74
CA ASP A 325 -11.67 16.89 -10.64
C ASP A 325 -10.53 16.54 -9.69
N LYS A 326 -10.82 15.93 -8.53
CA LYS A 326 -9.78 15.46 -7.59
C LYS A 326 -8.96 14.31 -8.18
N ALA A 327 -9.62 13.32 -8.78
CA ALA A 327 -8.93 12.18 -9.38
C ALA A 327 -8.00 12.61 -10.52
N GLU A 328 -8.47 13.52 -11.38
CA GLU A 328 -7.67 14.11 -12.46
C GLU A 328 -6.50 14.94 -11.93
N GLU A 329 -6.67 15.64 -10.78
CA GLU A 329 -5.56 16.36 -10.14
C GLU A 329 -4.40 15.44 -9.81
N GLU A 330 -4.70 14.29 -9.21
CA GLU A 330 -3.70 13.31 -8.81
C GLU A 330 -3.00 12.68 -10.03
N VAL A 331 -3.73 12.45 -11.11
CA VAL A 331 -3.14 12.02 -12.40
C VAL A 331 -2.20 13.08 -12.95
N VAL A 332 -2.62 14.34 -12.96
CA VAL A 332 -1.79 15.47 -13.41
C VAL A 332 -0.55 15.62 -12.54
N ASN A 333 -0.65 15.49 -11.22
CA ASN A 333 0.49 15.55 -10.30
C ASN A 333 1.51 14.42 -10.54
N ALA A 334 1.03 13.21 -10.80
CA ALA A 334 1.91 12.09 -11.16
C ALA A 334 2.59 12.30 -12.51
N LEU A 335 1.87 12.85 -13.50
CA LEU A 335 2.43 13.17 -14.81
C LEU A 335 3.47 14.29 -14.74
N VAL A 336 3.20 15.34 -13.98
CA VAL A 336 4.16 16.42 -13.69
C VAL A 336 5.44 15.87 -13.06
N SER A 337 5.30 14.94 -12.11
CA SER A 337 6.45 14.29 -11.45
C SER A 337 7.30 13.51 -12.46
N LEU A 338 6.68 12.89 -13.46
CA LEU A 338 7.38 12.25 -14.57
C LEU A 338 8.06 13.29 -15.48
N VAL A 339 7.35 14.34 -15.88
CA VAL A 339 7.87 15.38 -16.80
C VAL A 339 9.14 16.05 -16.26
N LEU A 340 9.21 16.29 -14.94
CA LEU A 340 10.41 16.85 -14.30
C LEU A 340 11.67 15.98 -14.40
N LYS A 341 11.53 14.70 -14.79
CA LYS A 341 12.64 13.77 -15.02
C LYS A 341 12.98 13.56 -16.49
N LEU A 342 12.13 14.04 -17.41
CA LEU A 342 12.36 13.88 -18.83
C LEU A 342 13.32 14.94 -19.36
N SER A 343 14.15 14.55 -20.33
CA SER A 343 14.87 15.52 -21.16
C SER A 343 13.88 16.24 -22.09
N GLU A 344 14.23 17.45 -22.53
CA GLU A 344 13.45 18.17 -23.55
C GLU A 344 13.18 17.32 -24.80
N THR A 345 14.21 16.57 -25.25
CA THR A 345 14.14 15.67 -26.41
C THR A 345 13.10 14.57 -26.27
N SER A 346 12.86 14.08 -25.04
CA SER A 346 11.87 13.04 -24.76
C SER A 346 10.50 13.62 -24.42
N PHE A 347 10.47 14.78 -23.77
CA PHE A 347 9.23 15.46 -23.37
C PHE A 347 8.49 16.07 -24.57
N ARG A 348 9.19 16.67 -25.53
CA ARG A 348 8.57 17.31 -26.70
C ARG A 348 7.66 16.38 -27.52
N PRO A 349 8.10 15.19 -27.98
CA PRO A 349 7.21 14.27 -28.71
C PRO A 349 6.08 13.75 -27.83
N PHE A 350 6.31 13.59 -26.53
CA PHE A 350 5.30 13.15 -25.58
C PHE A 350 4.19 14.21 -25.40
N TYR A 351 4.56 15.48 -25.22
CA TYR A 351 3.62 16.60 -25.12
C TYR A 351 2.80 16.77 -26.40
N PHE A 352 3.42 16.66 -27.57
CA PHE A 352 2.69 16.73 -28.85
C PHE A 352 1.70 15.58 -29.02
N ARG A 353 2.04 14.37 -28.57
CA ARG A 353 1.09 13.25 -28.60
C ARG A 353 -0.12 13.49 -27.70
N ILE A 354 0.07 14.15 -26.55
CA ILE A 354 -1.05 14.57 -25.67
C ILE A 354 -1.88 15.67 -26.33
N TYR A 355 -1.23 16.66 -26.96
CA TYR A 355 -1.90 17.72 -27.72
C TYR A 355 -2.76 17.15 -28.85
N ASP A 356 -2.21 16.22 -29.65
CA ASP A 356 -2.88 15.58 -30.77
C ASP A 356 -4.09 14.75 -30.32
N TRP A 357 -3.95 14.06 -29.18
CA TRP A 357 -5.05 13.31 -28.56
C TRP A 357 -6.18 14.24 -28.05
N ALA A 358 -5.83 15.37 -27.44
CA ALA A 358 -6.80 16.27 -26.83
C ALA A 358 -7.53 17.16 -27.84
N ILE A 359 -6.85 17.63 -28.88
CA ILE A 359 -7.34 18.70 -29.76
C ILE A 359 -7.57 18.21 -31.19
N ARG A 360 -6.64 17.44 -31.79
CA ARG A 360 -6.78 16.98 -33.19
C ARG A 360 -7.70 15.77 -33.34
N SER A 361 -7.75 14.90 -32.32
CA SER A 361 -8.59 13.69 -32.31
C SER A 361 -9.96 13.93 -31.68
N ASN A 362 -10.40 15.19 -31.64
CA ASN A 362 -11.58 15.62 -30.89
C ASN A 362 -12.86 15.37 -31.70
N VAL A 363 -13.40 14.16 -31.60
CA VAL A 363 -14.75 13.81 -32.10
C VAL A 363 -15.79 14.42 -31.15
N GLU A 364 -16.97 14.80 -31.66
CA GLU A 364 -18.01 15.61 -30.97
C GLU A 364 -18.37 15.18 -29.52
N GLY A 365 -18.10 13.93 -29.11
CA GLY A 365 -18.28 13.42 -27.75
C GLY A 365 -17.09 13.60 -26.78
N HIS A 366 -15.99 14.24 -27.18
CA HIS A 366 -14.74 14.29 -26.39
C HIS A 366 -14.20 15.69 -26.11
N LYS A 367 -15.02 16.74 -26.30
CA LYS A 367 -14.64 18.14 -26.05
C LYS A 367 -14.05 18.37 -24.64
N ASP A 368 -14.45 17.57 -23.66
CA ASP A 368 -13.94 17.62 -22.28
C ASP A 368 -12.42 17.37 -22.18
N ARG A 369 -11.80 16.72 -23.17
CA ARG A 369 -10.35 16.51 -23.22
C ARG A 369 -9.57 17.82 -23.31
N ALA A 370 -10.16 18.87 -23.89
CA ALA A 370 -9.54 20.19 -23.94
C ALA A 370 -9.33 20.76 -22.52
N ILE A 371 -10.29 20.56 -21.61
CA ILE A 371 -10.17 21.00 -20.21
C ILE A 371 -9.00 20.28 -19.54
N THR A 372 -8.93 18.96 -19.69
CA THR A 372 -7.84 18.12 -19.17
C THR A 372 -6.47 18.56 -19.70
N PHE A 373 -6.38 18.87 -21.00
CA PHE A 373 -5.15 19.33 -21.62
C PHE A 373 -4.64 20.66 -21.07
N TYR A 374 -5.50 21.68 -20.96
CA TYR A 374 -5.09 22.98 -20.42
C TYR A 374 -4.84 22.91 -18.92
N ARG A 375 -5.55 22.07 -18.18
CA ARG A 375 -5.24 21.80 -16.78
C ARG A 375 -3.84 21.20 -16.63
N LEU A 376 -3.51 20.16 -17.41
CA LEU A 376 -2.18 19.58 -17.43
C LEU A 376 -1.12 20.62 -17.84
N SER A 377 -1.37 21.36 -18.92
CA SER A 377 -0.45 22.37 -19.42
C SER A 377 -0.19 23.46 -18.38
N SER A 378 -1.22 23.90 -17.65
CA SER A 378 -1.04 24.86 -16.54
C SER A 378 -0.14 24.31 -15.43
N ALA A 379 -0.36 23.07 -15.00
CA ALA A 379 0.42 22.45 -13.93
C ALA A 379 1.88 22.16 -14.34
N VAL A 380 2.10 21.80 -15.61
CA VAL A 380 3.44 21.65 -16.18
C VAL A 380 4.13 23.00 -16.31
N ALA A 381 3.41 24.03 -16.79
CA ALA A 381 3.92 25.40 -16.90
C ALA A 381 4.37 25.94 -15.54
N ASP A 382 3.60 25.73 -14.47
CA ASP A 382 3.96 26.16 -13.12
C ASP A 382 5.28 25.54 -12.61
N ARG A 383 5.56 24.31 -13.04
CA ARG A 383 6.71 23.52 -12.55
C ARG A 383 7.96 23.71 -13.40
N LEU A 384 7.82 23.82 -14.72
CA LEU A 384 8.92 24.04 -15.66
C LEU A 384 9.22 25.53 -15.88
N LYS A 385 8.26 26.42 -15.63
CA LYS A 385 8.36 27.88 -15.78
C LYS A 385 8.89 28.25 -17.17
N GLY A 386 10.03 28.96 -17.24
CA GLY A 386 10.63 29.41 -18.51
C GLY A 386 10.91 28.29 -19.52
N LEU A 387 11.18 27.06 -19.07
CA LEU A 387 11.40 25.93 -19.97
C LEU A 387 10.13 25.52 -20.74
N PHE A 388 8.94 25.82 -20.19
CA PHE A 388 7.67 25.51 -20.86
C PHE A 388 7.33 26.49 -21.99
N VAL A 389 7.92 27.70 -21.98
CA VAL A 389 7.65 28.75 -22.99
C VAL A 389 7.99 28.26 -24.42
N LEU A 390 8.96 27.36 -24.55
CA LEU A 390 9.35 26.72 -25.83
C LEU A 390 8.18 26.00 -26.54
N PHE A 391 7.14 25.63 -25.80
CA PHE A 391 5.96 24.94 -26.33
C PHE A 391 4.81 25.88 -26.67
N ALA A 392 4.87 27.15 -26.25
CA ALA A 392 3.79 28.12 -26.38
C ALA A 392 3.32 28.31 -27.82
N GLY A 393 4.26 28.40 -28.77
CA GLY A 393 3.95 28.57 -30.19
C GLY A 393 3.04 27.49 -30.79
N HIS A 394 2.99 26.30 -30.18
CA HIS A 394 2.17 25.18 -30.67
C HIS A 394 0.70 25.23 -30.22
N PHE A 395 0.40 25.81 -29.06
CA PHE A 395 -0.97 25.82 -28.53
C PHE A 395 -1.61 27.20 -28.47
N VAL A 396 -0.87 28.31 -28.59
CA VAL A 396 -1.42 29.67 -28.50
C VAL A 396 -2.52 29.94 -29.53
N LYS A 397 -2.35 29.47 -30.78
CA LYS A 397 -3.38 29.59 -31.81
C LYS A 397 -4.66 28.86 -31.41
N ASN A 398 -4.55 27.61 -30.94
CA ASN A 398 -5.68 26.83 -30.47
C ASN A 398 -6.32 27.43 -29.20
N ALA A 399 -5.53 28.04 -28.32
CA ALA A 399 -6.04 28.74 -27.15
C ALA A 399 -6.90 29.95 -27.57
N ALA A 400 -6.45 30.73 -28.56
CA ALA A 400 -7.23 31.84 -29.11
C ALA A 400 -8.54 31.37 -29.76
N GLU A 401 -8.48 30.31 -30.58
CA GLU A 401 -9.67 29.72 -31.22
C GLU A 401 -10.69 29.19 -30.20
N LEU A 402 -10.22 28.55 -29.11
CA LEU A 402 -11.09 28.07 -28.04
C LEU A 402 -11.68 29.20 -27.19
N LEU A 403 -10.91 30.25 -26.90
CA LEU A 403 -11.41 31.44 -26.20
C LEU A 403 -12.48 32.16 -27.03
N ASP A 404 -12.28 32.27 -28.35
CA ASP A 404 -13.30 32.83 -29.25
C ASP A 404 -14.54 31.94 -29.31
N SER A 405 -14.38 30.61 -29.35
CA SER A 405 -15.49 29.64 -29.36
C SER A 405 -16.27 29.56 -28.04
N CYS A 406 -15.65 29.95 -26.92
CA CYS A 406 -16.32 30.06 -25.63
C CYS A 406 -16.95 31.44 -25.39
N ASN A 407 -16.80 32.38 -26.32
CA ASN A 407 -17.34 33.73 -26.19
C ASN A 407 -18.78 33.80 -26.72
N ASN A 408 -19.74 33.95 -25.80
CA ASN A 408 -21.17 34.13 -26.10
C ASN A 408 -21.45 35.31 -27.05
N SER A 409 -20.59 36.34 -27.06
CA SER A 409 -20.80 37.52 -27.90
C SER A 409 -20.37 37.33 -29.36
N LYS A 410 -19.57 36.30 -29.67
CA LYS A 410 -19.06 36.02 -31.03
C LYS A 410 -19.68 34.78 -31.67
N THR A 411 -20.21 33.85 -30.88
CA THR A 411 -20.70 32.54 -31.34
C THR A 411 -22.09 32.30 -30.77
N GLU A 412 -23.09 32.05 -31.64
CA GLU A 412 -24.48 31.79 -31.24
C GLU A 412 -24.65 30.47 -30.46
N GLN A 413 -23.66 29.58 -30.52
CA GLN A 413 -23.63 28.30 -29.79
C GLN A 413 -22.33 28.18 -29.00
N LEU A 414 -22.45 27.89 -27.70
CA LEU A 414 -21.32 27.65 -26.81
C LEU A 414 -20.55 26.38 -27.18
N PHE A 415 -19.22 26.40 -27.01
CA PHE A 415 -18.36 25.22 -27.21
C PHE A 415 -18.80 24.02 -26.35
N PHE A 416 -19.26 24.25 -25.12
CA PHE A 416 -19.95 23.28 -24.26
C PHE A 416 -21.39 23.70 -23.98
N ASN A 417 -22.30 22.74 -23.84
CA ASN A 417 -23.69 23.01 -23.43
C ASN A 417 -23.82 23.52 -21.98
N SER A 418 -22.73 23.55 -21.20
CA SER A 418 -22.67 23.98 -19.81
C SER A 418 -21.72 25.17 -19.66
N GLU A 419 -22.22 26.28 -19.13
CA GLU A 419 -21.42 27.49 -18.86
C GLU A 419 -20.28 27.23 -17.87
N GLU A 420 -20.48 26.37 -16.87
CA GLU A 420 -19.46 26.02 -15.87
C GLU A 420 -18.22 25.34 -16.48
N LYS A 421 -18.43 24.48 -17.49
CA LYS A 421 -17.34 23.83 -18.23
C LYS A 421 -16.57 24.84 -19.08
N CYS A 422 -17.27 25.77 -19.72
CA CYS A 422 -16.65 26.88 -20.46
C CYS A 422 -15.80 27.77 -19.54
N ILE A 423 -16.33 28.16 -18.38
CA ILE A 423 -15.60 28.99 -17.40
C ILE A 423 -14.34 28.26 -16.91
N THR A 424 -14.46 26.97 -16.59
CA THR A 424 -13.32 26.14 -16.16
C THR A 424 -12.25 26.05 -17.25
N LEU A 425 -12.64 25.82 -18.51
CA LEU A 425 -11.72 25.81 -19.64
C LEU A 425 -10.99 27.15 -19.79
N ILE A 426 -11.74 28.26 -19.81
CA ILE A 426 -11.19 29.62 -19.93
C ILE A 426 -10.20 29.89 -18.79
N ASN A 427 -10.54 29.53 -17.55
CA ASN A 427 -9.66 29.72 -16.40
C ASN A 427 -8.33 28.97 -16.57
N TYR A 428 -8.34 27.72 -17.05
CA TYR A 428 -7.10 26.98 -17.27
C TYR A 428 -6.28 27.53 -18.47
N ILE A 429 -6.95 27.95 -19.54
CA ILE A 429 -6.28 28.61 -20.67
C ILE A 429 -5.59 29.90 -20.20
N LEU A 430 -6.33 30.78 -19.51
CA LEU A 430 -5.81 32.05 -19.01
C LEU A 430 -4.68 31.84 -18.01
N LYS A 431 -4.79 30.87 -17.09
CA LYS A 431 -3.70 30.51 -16.18
C LYS A 431 -2.45 30.07 -16.94
N THR A 432 -2.60 29.18 -17.92
CA THR A 432 -1.47 28.70 -18.73
C THR A 432 -0.80 29.86 -19.48
N LEU A 433 -1.58 30.71 -20.13
CA LEU A 433 -1.07 31.89 -20.84
C LEU A 433 -0.40 32.89 -19.91
N ASN A 434 -0.99 33.16 -18.74
CA ASN A 434 -0.40 34.05 -17.73
C ASN A 434 0.99 33.56 -17.29
N ILE A 435 1.11 32.27 -16.95
CA ILE A 435 2.40 31.67 -16.55
C ILE A 435 3.42 31.80 -17.69
N VAL A 436 3.02 31.48 -18.91
CA VAL A 436 3.89 31.58 -20.07
C VAL A 436 4.38 33.01 -20.30
N PHE A 437 3.50 34.01 -20.26
CA PHE A 437 3.87 35.41 -20.45
C PHE A 437 4.70 35.97 -19.28
N LEU A 438 4.45 35.51 -18.04
CA LEU A 438 5.18 35.96 -16.87
C LEU A 438 6.62 35.45 -16.84
N TYR A 439 6.85 34.24 -17.35
CA TYR A 439 8.17 33.60 -17.39
C TYR A 439 8.85 33.66 -18.76
N ASP A 440 8.31 34.42 -19.71
CA ASP A 440 8.95 34.70 -21.00
C ASP A 440 10.08 35.73 -20.81
N SER A 441 11.28 35.24 -20.55
CA SER A 441 12.48 36.06 -20.36
C SER A 441 13.23 36.37 -21.64
N GLN A 442 12.86 35.75 -22.77
CA GLN A 442 13.60 35.83 -24.04
C GLN A 442 12.77 36.34 -25.22
N SER A 443 11.55 36.84 -24.99
CA SER A 443 10.65 37.33 -26.04
C SER A 443 10.36 36.26 -27.10
N PHE A 444 10.03 35.06 -26.66
CA PHE A 444 9.74 33.93 -27.55
C PHE A 444 8.38 34.04 -28.26
N LEU A 445 7.49 34.91 -27.77
CA LEU A 445 6.11 35.07 -28.21
C LEU A 445 5.85 36.31 -29.04
#